data_AF-A0A2A4TWH8-F1
#
_entry.id   AF-A0A2A4TWH8-F1
#
_cell.length_a   1.000
_cell.length_b   1.000
_cell.length_c   1.000
_cell.angle_alpha   90.00
_cell.angle_beta   90.00
_cell.angle_gamma   90.00
#
_symmetry.space_group_name_H-M   'P 1'
#
loop_
_entity.id
_entity.type
_entity.pdbx_description
1 polymer ?
#
loop_
_entity_poly.entity_id
_entity_poly.type
_entity_poly.pdbx_seq_one_letter_code
_entity_poly.pdbx_strand_id
1 'polypeptide(L)'
;MGFFKTTKKVGKVFFNFQVGNWLGFKQIKSNAQEISDNAKRLLTPEQASHNETFANAVQRLKLSTVDLQQRYREFKRLCIFFVALAATVFSYSVYIAVNGNFFGFLMGFSLTLYALTQAFKYHFWMFQIRTKKLGCSIKEWFNANI
;
A
#
# COMPACT_ATOMS: atom_id res chain seq x y z
N MET A 1 -37.79 9.21 -54.92
CA MET A 1 -37.74 8.46 -53.62
C MET A 1 -36.48 7.60 -53.70
N GLY A 2 -35.45 7.63 -52.84
CA GLY A 2 -35.39 7.78 -51.40
C GLY A 2 -34.22 6.91 -50.90
N PHE A 3 -32.97 7.22 -51.24
CA PHE A 3 -31.80 6.41 -50.84
C PHE A 3 -30.69 7.21 -50.09
N PHE A 4 -30.77 8.54 -50.03
CA PHE A 4 -29.73 9.38 -49.40
C PHE A 4 -30.04 9.85 -47.96
N LYS A 5 -31.16 9.43 -47.35
CA LYS A 5 -31.51 9.81 -45.96
C LYS A 5 -31.01 8.84 -44.88
N THR A 6 -30.52 7.65 -45.25
CA THR A 6 -30.13 6.62 -44.27
C THR A 6 -28.67 6.73 -43.81
N THR A 7 -27.77 7.27 -44.62
CA THR A 7 -26.32 7.32 -44.29
C THR A 7 -25.97 8.38 -43.22
N LYS A 8 -26.76 9.45 -43.08
CA LYS A 8 -26.55 10.46 -42.02
C LYS A 8 -26.96 9.99 -40.61
N LYS A 9 -27.71 8.90 -40.47
CA LYS A 9 -28.05 8.33 -39.15
C LYS A 9 -26.99 7.37 -38.62
N VAL A 10 -26.27 6.67 -39.48
CA VAL A 10 -25.27 5.67 -39.06
C VAL A 10 -24.00 6.32 -38.50
N GLY A 11 -23.56 7.45 -39.08
CA GLY A 11 -22.41 8.20 -38.56
C GLY A 11 -22.63 8.77 -37.14
N LYS A 12 -23.87 9.06 -36.74
CA LYS A 12 -24.18 9.58 -35.41
C LYS A 12 -24.20 8.51 -34.31
N VAL A 13 -24.25 7.23 -34.69
CA VAL A 13 -24.22 6.09 -33.76
C VAL A 13 -22.78 5.71 -33.41
N PHE A 14 -21.84 5.82 -34.36
CA PHE A 14 -20.42 5.50 -34.13
C PHE A 14 -19.64 6.61 -33.40
N PHE A 15 -20.02 7.88 -33.54
CA PHE A 15 -19.45 8.98 -32.73
C PHE A 15 -20.10 9.15 -31.36
N ASN A 16 -21.07 8.29 -31.01
CA ASN A 16 -21.56 8.17 -29.64
C ASN A 16 -20.77 7.08 -28.87
N PHE A 17 -19.48 6.93 -29.22
CA PHE A 17 -18.49 6.41 -28.29
C PHE A 17 -18.55 7.34 -27.07
N GLN A 18 -19.24 6.92 -26.02
CA GLN A 18 -19.31 7.60 -24.73
C GLN A 18 -17.89 7.68 -24.15
N VAL A 19 -17.08 8.63 -24.63
CA VAL A 19 -15.77 8.98 -24.05
C VAL A 19 -15.93 9.40 -22.58
N GLY A 20 -17.15 9.79 -22.17
CA GLY A 20 -17.52 10.10 -20.79
C GLY A 20 -17.95 8.92 -19.90
N ASN A 21 -18.23 7.74 -20.46
CA ASN A 21 -18.61 6.53 -19.71
C ASN A 21 -17.66 5.36 -20.01
N TRP A 22 -16.36 5.66 -20.16
CA TRP A 22 -15.33 4.63 -20.04
C TRP A 22 -15.58 3.87 -18.74
N LEU A 23 -15.81 2.54 -18.85
CA LEU A 23 -16.15 1.62 -17.77
C LEU A 23 -15.44 1.99 -16.47
N GLY A 24 -16.15 2.69 -15.59
CA GLY A 24 -15.65 3.04 -14.26
C GLY A 24 -14.63 4.17 -14.18
N PHE A 25 -14.42 5.06 -15.16
CA PHE A 25 -13.50 6.21 -14.99
C PHE A 25 -13.88 7.07 -13.76
N LYS A 26 -15.19 7.30 -13.57
CA LYS A 26 -15.71 7.96 -12.36
C LYS A 26 -15.41 7.16 -11.08
N GLN A 27 -15.50 5.83 -11.14
CA GLN A 27 -15.21 4.93 -10.03
C GLN A 27 -13.70 4.92 -9.70
N ILE A 28 -12.84 4.83 -10.71
CA ILE A 28 -11.38 4.88 -10.56
C ILE A 28 -10.96 6.23 -9.97
N LYS A 29 -11.56 7.33 -10.45
CA LYS A 29 -11.30 8.66 -9.90
C LYS A 29 -11.77 8.78 -8.45
N SER A 30 -12.97 8.29 -8.12
CA SER A 30 -13.47 8.29 -6.73
C SER A 30 -12.57 7.47 -5.81
N ASN A 31 -12.24 6.24 -6.21
CA ASN A 31 -11.38 5.36 -5.44
C ASN A 31 -9.96 5.96 -5.26
N ALA A 32 -9.40 6.56 -6.32
CA ALA A 32 -8.10 7.23 -6.24
C ALA A 32 -8.14 8.46 -5.31
N GLN A 33 -9.25 9.20 -5.31
CA GLN A 33 -9.46 10.35 -4.43
C GLN A 33 -9.59 9.89 -2.97
N GLU A 34 -10.35 8.83 -2.70
CA GLU A 34 -10.46 8.21 -1.38
C GLU A 34 -9.11 7.67 -0.87
N ILE A 35 -8.32 7.01 -1.73
CA ILE A 35 -6.97 6.56 -1.40
C ILE A 35 -6.07 7.76 -1.05
N SER A 36 -6.13 8.83 -1.85
CA SER A 36 -5.39 10.07 -1.60
C SER A 36 -5.79 10.71 -0.27
N ASP A 37 -7.08 10.82 0.01
CA ASP A 37 -7.58 11.47 1.21
C ASP A 37 -7.28 10.64 2.47
N ASN A 38 -7.36 9.31 2.38
CA ASN A 38 -6.90 8.40 3.42
C ASN A 38 -5.38 8.50 3.62
N ALA A 39 -4.61 8.57 2.54
CA ALA A 39 -3.16 8.77 2.63
C ALA A 39 -2.83 10.11 3.30
N LYS A 40 -3.53 11.20 2.95
CA LYS A 40 -3.36 12.51 3.61
C LYS A 40 -3.71 12.46 5.08
N ARG A 41 -4.79 11.77 5.47
CA ARG A 41 -5.15 11.59 6.89
C ARG A 41 -4.11 10.78 7.67
N LEU A 42 -3.56 9.73 7.07
CA LEU A 42 -2.53 8.90 7.69
C LEU A 42 -1.14 9.56 7.73
N LEU A 43 -0.84 10.44 6.76
CA LEU A 43 0.45 11.14 6.63
C LEU A 43 0.46 12.53 7.26
N THR A 44 -0.69 13.09 7.63
CA THR A 44 -0.76 14.29 8.46
C THR A 44 -0.65 13.83 9.91
N PRO A 45 0.51 13.95 10.56
CA PRO A 45 0.64 13.52 11.94
C PRO A 45 -0.33 14.32 12.78
N GLU A 46 -1.26 13.64 13.46
CA GLU A 46 -1.98 14.21 14.58
C GLU A 46 -0.91 14.70 15.56
N GLN A 47 -0.81 16.01 15.77
CA GLN A 47 0.19 16.56 16.67
C GLN A 47 -0.06 15.96 18.05
N ALA A 48 0.82 15.05 18.47
CA ALA A 48 0.70 14.39 19.75
C ALA A 48 0.69 15.47 20.84
N SER A 49 -0.45 15.66 21.48
CA SER A 49 -0.63 16.52 22.66
C SER A 49 0.31 16.13 23.81
N HIS A 50 0.93 14.94 23.73
CA HIS A 50 1.87 14.43 24.71
C HIS A 50 3.16 13.93 24.04
N ASN A 51 4.27 14.63 24.28
CA ASN A 51 5.62 14.21 23.87
C ASN A 51 6.12 13.10 24.83
N GLU A 52 5.58 11.88 24.74
CA GLU A 52 6.09 10.75 25.52
C GLU A 52 7.47 10.32 25.01
N THR A 53 8.50 10.52 25.83
CA THR A 53 9.84 10.00 25.57
C THR A 53 9.85 8.48 25.71
N PHE A 54 10.71 7.78 24.96
CA PHE A 54 10.84 6.31 25.00
C PHE A 54 11.05 5.75 26.41
N ALA A 55 11.72 6.51 27.29
CA ALA A 55 11.89 6.16 28.69
C ALA A 55 10.55 6.06 29.45
N ASN A 56 9.63 7.00 29.24
CA ASN A 56 8.30 6.99 29.86
C ASN A 56 7.44 5.83 29.33
N ALA A 57 7.55 5.50 28.04
CA ALA A 57 6.85 4.35 27.46
C ALA A 57 7.38 3.02 27.99
N VAL A 58 8.70 2.86 28.13
CA VAL A 58 9.32 1.66 28.72
C VAL A 58 8.93 1.52 30.19
N GLN A 59 8.86 2.63 30.93
CA GLN A 59 8.42 2.65 32.33
C GLN A 59 6.93 2.30 32.47
N ARG A 60 6.07 2.82 31.59
CA ARG A 60 4.62 2.51 31.56
C ARG A 60 4.36 1.04 31.18
N LEU A 61 5.08 0.54 30.18
CA LEU A 61 4.93 -0.82 29.67
C LEU A 61 5.71 -1.86 30.49
N LYS A 62 6.46 -1.45 31.52
CA LYS A 62 7.32 -2.30 32.36
C LYS A 62 8.23 -3.23 31.54
N LEU A 63 8.73 -2.73 30.41
CA LEU A 63 9.53 -3.55 29.50
C LEU A 63 10.96 -3.64 30.00
N SER A 64 11.47 -4.85 30.22
CA SER A 64 12.89 -5.07 30.44
C SER A 64 13.68 -4.87 29.13
N THR A 65 14.96 -4.52 29.22
CA THR A 65 15.87 -4.46 28.07
C THR A 65 15.95 -5.82 27.35
N VAL A 66 15.73 -6.91 28.08
CA VAL A 66 15.68 -8.29 27.56
C VAL A 66 14.45 -8.51 26.68
N ASP A 67 13.27 -8.03 27.10
CA ASP A 67 12.02 -8.18 26.37
C ASP A 67 12.03 -7.40 25.05
N LEU A 68 12.64 -6.21 25.05
CA LEU A 68 12.82 -5.40 23.84
C LEU A 68 13.68 -6.12 22.79
N GLN A 69 14.77 -6.77 23.23
CA GLN A 69 15.62 -7.55 22.32
C GLN A 69 14.89 -8.79 21.80
N GLN A 70 14.08 -9.44 22.62
CA GLN A 70 13.27 -10.57 22.17
C GLN A 70 12.26 -10.14 21.10
N ARG A 71 11.50 -9.06 21.35
CA ARG A 71 10.56 -8.50 20.37
C ARG A 71 11.24 -8.07 19.08
N TYR A 72 12.43 -7.49 19.16
CA TYR A 72 13.22 -7.16 17.97
C TYR A 72 13.52 -8.39 17.11
N ARG A 73 13.92 -9.52 17.73
CA ARG A 73 14.17 -10.77 17.01
C ARG A 73 12.91 -11.34 16.38
N GLU A 74 11.78 -11.28 17.09
CA GLU A 74 10.48 -11.71 16.58
C GLU A 74 10.05 -10.88 15.37
N PHE A 75 10.14 -9.55 15.45
CA PHE A 75 9.83 -8.66 14.32
C PHE A 75 10.76 -8.88 13.13
N LYS A 76 12.03 -9.19 13.35
CA LYS A 76 12.96 -9.55 12.27
C LYS A 76 12.52 -10.83 11.55
N ARG A 77 12.14 -11.87 12.30
CA ARG A 77 11.65 -13.14 11.72
C ARG A 77 10.35 -12.91 10.93
N LEU A 78 9.41 -12.14 11.48
CA LEU A 78 8.16 -11.79 10.81
C LEU A 78 8.41 -10.97 9.53
N CYS A 79 9.29 -9.99 9.59
CA CYS A 79 9.66 -9.19 8.42
C CYS A 79 10.21 -10.07 7.30
N ILE A 80 11.16 -10.96 7.61
CA ILE A 80 11.73 -11.90 6.63
C ILE A 80 10.65 -12.83 6.08
N PHE A 81 9.77 -13.35 6.93
CA PHE A 81 8.64 -14.18 6.52
C PHE A 81 7.72 -13.47 5.52
N PHE A 82 7.31 -12.23 5.79
CA PHE A 82 6.44 -11.47 4.89
C PHE A 82 7.15 -11.10 3.58
N VAL A 83 8.46 -10.82 3.60
CA VAL A 83 9.24 -10.60 2.38
C VAL A 83 9.34 -11.87 1.54
N ALA A 84 9.62 -13.02 2.16
CA ALA A 84 9.67 -14.30 1.46
C ALA A 84 8.30 -14.69 0.89
N LEU A 85 7.23 -14.45 1.63
CA LEU A 85 5.86 -14.66 1.19
C LEU A 85 5.53 -13.74 0.00
N ALA A 86 5.87 -12.45 0.08
CA ALA A 86 5.68 -11.50 -1.01
C ALA A 86 6.43 -11.95 -2.27
N ALA A 87 7.69 -12.37 -2.14
CA ALA A 87 8.47 -12.90 -3.26
C ALA A 87 7.82 -14.14 -3.89
N THR A 88 7.35 -15.09 -3.07
CA THR A 88 6.69 -16.32 -3.53
C THR A 88 5.39 -16.02 -4.29
N VAL A 89 4.53 -15.17 -3.71
CA VAL A 89 3.26 -14.77 -4.33
C VAL A 89 3.52 -13.99 -5.61
N PHE A 90 4.52 -13.10 -5.63
CA PHE A 90 4.87 -12.34 -6.81
C PHE A 90 5.38 -13.23 -7.94
N SER A 91 6.31 -14.15 -7.66
CA SER A 91 6.80 -15.12 -8.65
C SER A 91 5.67 -15.97 -9.24
N TYR A 92 4.74 -16.44 -8.40
CA TYR A 92 3.56 -17.18 -8.85
C TYR A 92 2.61 -16.32 -9.69
N SER A 93 2.40 -15.06 -9.29
CA SER A 93 1.61 -14.10 -10.05
C SER A 93 2.17 -13.87 -11.45
N VAL A 94 3.49 -13.71 -11.57
CA VAL A 94 4.19 -13.57 -12.86
C VAL A 94 4.02 -14.83 -13.71
N TYR A 95 4.12 -16.03 -13.13
CA TYR A 95 3.84 -17.27 -13.85
C TYR A 95 2.42 -17.30 -14.44
N ILE A 96 1.40 -16.87 -13.68
CA ILE A 96 0.02 -16.76 -14.17
C ILE A 96 -0.10 -15.74 -15.30
N ALA A 97 0.63 -14.63 -15.22
CA ALA A 97 0.65 -13.60 -16.26
C ALA A 97 1.16 -14.14 -17.60
N VAL A 98 2.24 -14.93 -17.57
CA VAL A 98 2.84 -15.57 -18.75
C VAL A 98 1.86 -16.54 -19.41
N ASN A 99 0.99 -17.19 -18.64
CA ASN A 99 -0.09 -18.05 -19.14
C ASN A 99 -1.29 -17.28 -19.73
N GLY A 100 -1.21 -15.95 -19.86
CA GLY A 100 -2.23 -15.11 -20.48
C GLY A 100 -3.37 -14.68 -19.55
N ASN A 101 -3.32 -15.03 -18.26
CA ASN A 101 -4.36 -14.63 -17.30
C ASN A 101 -3.97 -13.34 -16.56
N PHE A 102 -4.26 -12.20 -17.19
CA PHE A 102 -3.95 -10.88 -16.66
C PHE A 102 -4.69 -10.54 -15.35
N PHE A 103 -5.95 -11.00 -15.19
CA PHE A 103 -6.71 -10.76 -13.96
C PHE A 103 -6.15 -11.53 -12.77
N GLY A 104 -5.68 -12.76 -12.98
CA GLY A 104 -4.96 -13.53 -11.96
C GLY A 104 -3.67 -12.85 -11.51
N PHE A 105 -2.94 -12.25 -12.45
CA PHE A 105 -1.78 -11.44 -12.14
C PHE A 105 -2.13 -10.23 -11.27
N LEU A 106 -3.19 -9.48 -11.62
CA LEU A 106 -3.60 -8.30 -10.86
C LEU A 106 -3.98 -8.65 -9.41
N MET A 107 -4.63 -9.80 -9.22
CA MET A 107 -4.99 -10.30 -7.89
C MET A 107 -3.76 -10.71 -7.07
N GLY A 108 -2.84 -11.48 -7.66
CA GLY A 108 -1.58 -11.86 -7.02
C GLY A 108 -0.66 -10.67 -6.74
N PHE A 109 -0.66 -9.67 -7.62
CA PHE A 109 0.06 -8.42 -7.45
C PHE A 109 -0.49 -7.60 -6.28
N SER A 110 -1.81 -7.51 -6.15
CA SER A 110 -2.47 -6.86 -5.01
C SER A 110 -2.11 -7.54 -3.69
N LEU A 111 -2.08 -8.87 -3.66
CA LEU A 111 -1.67 -9.64 -2.47
C LEU A 111 -0.18 -9.44 -2.13
N THR A 112 0.67 -9.31 -3.15
CA THR A 112 2.10 -8.97 -2.97
C THR A 112 2.26 -7.61 -2.30
N LEU A 113 1.54 -6.58 -2.76
CA LEU A 113 1.57 -5.24 -2.15
C LEU A 113 1.10 -5.26 -0.70
N TYR A 114 0.06 -6.05 -0.39
CA TYR A 114 -0.40 -6.24 0.99
C TYR A 114 0.70 -6.87 1.87
N ALA A 115 1.36 -7.93 1.40
CA ALA A 115 2.45 -8.58 2.13
C ALA A 115 3.64 -7.63 2.34
N LEU A 116 3.99 -6.82 1.33
CA LEU A 116 5.04 -5.80 1.44
C LEU A 116 4.68 -4.70 2.44
N THR A 117 3.42 -4.30 2.53
CA THR A 117 2.95 -3.33 3.53
C THR A 117 3.15 -3.86 4.95
N GLN A 118 2.87 -5.16 5.17
CA GLN A 118 3.15 -5.80 6.46
C GLN A 118 4.65 -5.88 6.76
N ALA A 119 5.47 -6.26 5.77
CA ALA A 119 6.93 -6.27 5.92
C ALA A 119 7.48 -4.89 6.30
N PHE A 120 7.03 -3.84 5.61
CA PHE A 120 7.39 -2.45 5.91
C PHE A 120 7.02 -2.05 7.34
N LYS A 121 5.81 -2.40 7.81
CA LYS A 121 5.36 -2.14 9.18
C LYS A 121 6.30 -2.75 10.22
N TYR A 122 6.68 -4.03 10.05
CA TYR A 122 7.62 -4.68 10.99
C TYR A 122 9.02 -4.09 10.90
N HIS A 123 9.48 -3.72 9.71
CA HIS A 123 10.75 -3.03 9.53
C HIS A 123 10.77 -1.67 10.24
N PHE A 124 9.67 -0.92 10.18
CA PHE A 124 9.53 0.35 10.88
C PHE A 124 9.51 0.18 12.41
N TRP A 125 8.84 -0.85 12.94
CA TRP A 125 8.89 -1.14 14.38
C TRP A 125 10.29 -1.55 14.86
N MET A 126 11.03 -2.32 14.06
CA MET A 126 12.44 -2.61 14.36
C MET A 126 13.28 -1.34 14.43
N PHE A 127 13.04 -0.39 13.52
CA PHE A 127 13.72 0.90 13.53
C PHE A 127 13.42 1.70 14.80
N GLN A 128 12.17 1.81 15.22
CA GLN A 128 11.78 2.52 16.45
C GLN A 128 12.43 1.92 17.71
N ILE A 129 12.56 0.60 17.79
CA ILE A 129 13.26 -0.07 18.89
C ILE A 129 14.76 0.27 18.87
N ARG A 130 15.38 0.34 17.69
CA ARG A 130 16.81 0.66 17.54
C ARG A 130 17.12 2.11 17.89
N THR A 131 16.32 3.06 17.41
CA THR A 131 16.52 4.50 17.66
C THR A 131 16.06 4.94 19.04
N LYS A 132 15.29 4.10 19.76
CA LYS A 132 14.73 4.42 21.09
C LYS A 132 13.99 5.75 21.08
N LYS A 133 13.31 6.07 19.98
CA LYS A 133 12.51 7.29 19.80
C LYS A 133 11.14 6.91 19.26
N LEU A 134 10.10 7.38 19.94
CA LEU A 134 8.71 7.26 19.50
C LEU A 134 8.39 8.50 18.66
N GLY A 135 7.75 8.32 17.49
CA GLY A 135 7.41 9.42 16.59
C GLY A 135 8.48 9.82 15.56
N CYS A 136 9.42 8.93 15.21
CA CYS A 136 10.33 9.20 14.09
C CYS A 136 9.55 9.41 12.78
N SER A 137 9.94 10.45 12.02
CA SER A 137 9.32 10.70 10.72
C SER A 137 9.78 9.69 9.67
N ILE A 138 8.98 9.47 8.63
CA ILE A 138 9.36 8.61 7.49
C ILE A 138 10.65 9.13 6.83
N LYS A 139 10.88 10.46 6.84
CA LYS A 139 12.12 11.07 6.35
C LYS A 139 13.34 10.64 7.18
N GLU A 140 13.21 10.63 8.49
CA GLU A 140 14.28 10.16 9.39
C GLU A 140 14.55 8.66 9.22
N TRP A 141 13.50 7.85 9.02
CA TRP A 141 13.65 6.43 8.72
C TRP A 141 14.43 6.18 7.43
N PHE A 142 14.11 6.93 6.36
CA PHE A 142 14.80 6.77 5.08
C PHE A 142 16.27 7.23 5.16
N ASN A 143 16.54 8.30 5.91
CA ASN A 143 17.89 8.86 6.05
C ASN A 143 18.79 8.06 7.02
N ALA A 144 18.19 7.34 7.97
CA ALA A 144 18.92 6.50 8.91
C ALA A 144 19.35 5.13 8.34
N ASN A 145 19.10 4.90 7.05
CA ASN A 145 19.39 3.67 6.32
C ASN A 145 20.43 3.86 5.19
N ILE A 146 21.28 4.89 5.31
CA ILE A 146 22.63 4.91 4.70
C ILE A 146 23.64 4.58 5.80
#